data_AF-A0A943XLV4-F1
#
_entry.id   AF-A0A943XLV4-F1
#
_cell.length_a   1.000
_cell.length_b   1.000
_cell.length_c   1.000
_cell.angle_alpha   90.00
_cell.angle_beta   90.00
_cell.angle_gamma   90.00
#
_symmetry.space_group_name_H-M   'P 1'
#
loop_
_entity.id
_entity.type
_entity.pdbx_description
1 polymer ?
#
loop_
_entity_poly.entity_id
_entity_poly.type
_entity_poly.pdbx_seq_one_letter_code
_entity_poly.pdbx_strand_id
1 'polypeptide(L)'
;MSTFATRLKKLRGAESQASFAATIEMNRVQYAKYESGANSPSVEVLERICRIHACSADWLLGLKDNGGVNVKADNGAAVAVGTNARATTTTVMPSGESSACKKCPHLKKLKKFEALLKK
;
A
#
# COMPACT_ATOMS: atom_id res chain seq x y z
N MET A 1 -6.11 14.81 16.95
CA MET A 1 -5.19 13.83 16.35
C MET A 1 -5.72 13.44 14.99
N SER A 2 -4.88 13.41 13.95
CA SER A 2 -5.29 12.97 12.62
C SER A 2 -5.59 11.46 12.59
N THR A 3 -6.51 11.03 11.71
CA THR A 3 -6.84 9.61 11.48
C THR A 3 -5.61 8.77 11.18
N PHE A 4 -4.71 9.34 10.37
CA PHE A 4 -3.41 8.77 10.03
C PHE A 4 -2.55 8.47 11.26
N ALA A 5 -2.35 9.45 12.15
CA ALA A 5 -1.52 9.28 13.34
C ALA A 5 -2.03 8.17 14.26
N THR A 6 -3.35 8.05 14.41
CA THR A 6 -3.98 6.98 15.19
C THR A 6 -3.78 5.61 14.55
N ARG A 7 -3.94 5.49 13.22
CA ARG A 7 -3.75 4.23 12.50
C ARG A 7 -2.26 3.82 12.46
N LEU A 8 -1.35 4.78 12.39
CA LEU A 8 0.09 4.54 12.47
C LEU A 8 0.48 3.99 13.85
N LYS A 9 -0.06 4.55 14.94
CA LYS A 9 0.11 3.98 16.30
C LYS A 9 -0.44 2.56 16.43
N LYS A 10 -1.60 2.29 15.82
CA LYS A 10 -2.17 0.93 15.77
C LYS A 10 -1.24 -0.04 15.02
N LEU A 11 -0.61 0.43 13.95
CA LEU A 11 0.29 -0.38 13.14
C LEU A 11 1.58 -0.73 13.90
N ARG A 12 2.12 0.19 14.71
CA ARG A 12 3.26 -0.06 15.61
C ARG A 12 2.94 -1.04 16.74
N GLY A 13 1.72 -0.97 17.30
CA GLY A 13 1.33 -1.82 18.43
C GLY A 13 2.25 -1.63 19.65
N ALA A 14 2.88 -2.72 20.10
CA ALA A 14 3.77 -2.72 21.27
C ALA A 14 5.24 -2.41 20.94
N GLU A 15 5.63 -2.30 19.65
CA GLU A 15 7.01 -2.03 19.28
C GLU A 15 7.46 -0.62 19.70
N SER A 16 8.75 -0.44 19.97
CA SER A 16 9.29 0.88 20.27
C SER A 16 9.30 1.77 19.02
N GLN A 17 9.13 3.09 19.20
CA GLN A 17 9.22 4.05 18.10
C GLN A 17 10.57 3.99 17.36
N ALA A 18 11.64 3.62 18.07
CA ALA A 18 12.97 3.50 17.48
C ALA A 18 13.08 2.26 16.58
N SER A 19 12.55 1.11 17.01
CA SER A 19 12.55 -0.14 16.22
C SER A 19 11.71 0.01 14.95
N PHE A 20 10.52 0.60 15.09
CA PHE A 20 9.63 0.84 13.96
C PHE A 20 10.24 1.81 12.95
N ALA A 21 10.84 2.90 13.43
CA ALA A 21 11.54 3.87 12.58
C ALA A 21 12.75 3.25 11.86
N ALA A 22 13.53 2.40 12.55
CA ALA A 22 14.66 1.69 11.95
C ALA A 22 14.20 0.74 10.83
N THR A 23 13.06 0.06 11.01
CA THR A 23 12.49 -0.84 10.00
C THR A 23 12.13 -0.10 8.71
N ILE A 24 11.66 1.15 8.83
CA ILE A 24 11.28 1.99 7.68
C ILE A 24 12.48 2.85 7.19
N GLU A 25 13.67 2.66 7.78
CA GLU A 25 14.88 3.43 7.49
C GLU A 25 14.66 4.94 7.64
N MET A 26 13.99 5.35 8.72
CA MET A 26 13.72 6.75 9.03
C MET A 26 14.25 7.16 10.40
N ASN A 27 14.45 8.46 10.60
CA ASN A 27 14.83 8.97 11.91
C ASN A 27 13.66 8.86 12.90
N ARG A 28 13.94 8.33 14.11
CA ARG A 28 12.98 8.25 15.22
C ARG A 28 12.25 9.58 15.47
N VAL A 29 12.94 10.72 15.42
CA VAL A 29 12.34 12.03 15.68
C VAL A 29 11.32 12.39 14.60
N GLN A 30 11.60 12.05 13.34
CA GLN A 30 10.64 12.26 12.24
C GLN A 30 9.41 11.37 12.43
N TYR A 31 9.61 10.10 12.80
CA TYR A 31 8.52 9.18 13.10
C TYR A 31 7.61 9.69 14.23
N ALA A 32 8.19 10.20 15.32
CA ALA A 32 7.43 10.75 16.44
C ALA A 32 6.54 11.95 16.03
N LYS A 33 7.00 12.79 15.08
CA LYS A 33 6.21 13.90 14.53
C LYS A 33 5.02 13.43 13.69
N TYR A 34 5.13 12.27 13.05
CA TYR A 34 4.02 11.64 12.34
C TYR A 34 2.98 11.08 13.31
N GLU A 35 3.41 10.42 14.39
CA GLU A 35 2.51 9.90 15.42
C GLU A 35 1.80 11.00 16.25
N SER A 36 2.38 12.19 16.34
CA SER A 36 1.72 13.35 16.97
C SER A 36 0.79 14.10 16.01
N GLY A 37 0.90 13.84 14.71
CA GLY A 37 0.19 14.58 13.66
C GLY A 37 0.75 15.99 13.41
N ALA A 38 1.93 16.30 13.93
CA ALA A 38 2.59 17.59 13.72
C ALA A 38 3.17 17.73 12.30
N ASN A 39 3.52 16.60 11.67
CA ASN A 39 4.02 16.57 10.30
C ASN A 39 3.26 15.52 9.48
N SER A 40 3.16 15.75 8.16
CA SER A 40 2.63 14.78 7.22
C SER A 40 3.77 14.02 6.52
N PRO A 41 3.66 12.71 6.29
CA PRO A 41 4.68 11.96 5.55
C PRO A 41 4.70 12.39 4.07
N SER A 42 5.86 12.24 3.43
CA SER A 42 5.94 12.30 1.97
C SER A 42 5.32 11.05 1.35
N VAL A 43 4.98 11.13 0.06
CA VAL A 43 4.41 9.99 -0.70
C VAL A 43 5.38 8.79 -0.70
N GLU A 44 6.69 9.03 -0.78
CA GLU A 44 7.71 7.98 -0.73
C GLU A 44 7.72 7.23 0.61
N VAL A 45 7.62 7.96 1.72
CA VAL A 45 7.56 7.37 3.06
C VAL A 45 6.27 6.58 3.22
N LEU A 46 5.15 7.10 2.70
CA LEU A 46 3.88 6.40 2.71
C LEU A 46 3.97 5.08 1.92
N GLU A 47 4.51 5.09 0.71
CA GLU A 47 4.70 3.88 -0.10
C GLU A 47 5.55 2.84 0.64
N ARG A 48 6.65 3.29 1.26
CA ARG A 48 7.55 2.42 2.02
C ARG A 48 6.83 1.75 3.19
N ILE A 49 6.05 2.50 3.97
CA ILE A 49 5.25 1.96 5.07
C ILE A 49 4.26 0.90 4.54
N CYS A 50 3.54 1.23 3.48
CA CYS A 50 2.57 0.32 2.86
C CYS A 50 3.21 -0.98 2.36
N ARG A 51 4.41 -0.89 1.77
CA ARG A 51 5.17 -2.04 1.28
C ARG A 51 5.69 -2.94 2.40
N ILE A 52 6.27 -2.36 3.45
CA ILE A 52 6.88 -3.11 4.55
C ILE A 52 5.80 -3.80 5.40
N HIS A 53 4.72 -3.08 5.70
CA HIS A 53 3.67 -3.57 6.60
C HIS A 53 2.47 -4.16 5.88
N ALA A 54 2.54 -4.32 4.55
CA ALA A 54 1.48 -4.86 3.70
C ALA A 54 0.10 -4.22 3.97
N CYS A 55 0.07 -2.90 4.20
CA CYS A 55 -1.14 -2.15 4.50
C CYS A 55 -1.59 -1.29 3.30
N SER A 56 -2.90 -1.08 3.18
CA SER A 56 -3.45 -0.19 2.14
C SER A 56 -3.29 1.28 2.53
N ALA A 57 -2.86 2.11 1.60
CA ALA A 57 -2.77 3.56 1.80
C ALA A 57 -4.15 4.17 2.12
N ASP A 58 -5.21 3.65 1.51
CA ASP A 58 -6.59 4.03 1.79
C ASP A 58 -6.99 3.78 3.25
N TRP A 59 -6.56 2.64 3.80
CA TRP A 59 -6.71 2.39 5.22
C TRP A 59 -5.80 3.29 6.04
N LEU A 60 -4.53 3.45 5.70
CA LEU A 60 -3.63 4.25 6.53
C LEU A 60 -4.05 5.73 6.63
N LEU A 61 -4.58 6.29 5.53
CA LEU A 61 -5.07 7.68 5.47
C LEU A 61 -6.51 7.84 5.96
N GLY A 62 -7.30 6.76 6.01
CA GLY A 62 -8.71 6.83 6.39
C GLY A 62 -9.64 7.29 5.28
N LEU A 63 -9.27 7.05 4.03
CA LEU A 63 -10.04 7.45 2.84
C LEU A 63 -11.38 6.68 2.74
N LYS A 64 -11.44 5.43 3.20
CA LYS A 64 -12.67 4.60 3.16
C LYS A 64 -13.71 4.89 4.24
N ASP A 65 -13.28 5.46 5.36
CA ASP A 65 -14.14 5.73 6.52
C ASP A 65 -14.95 7.02 6.33
N ASN A 66 -14.32 7.99 5.66
CA ASN A 66 -14.95 9.22 5.22
C ASN A 66 -15.72 8.92 3.92
N GLY A 67 -16.87 8.25 4.07
CA GLY A 67 -17.65 7.66 2.99
C GLY A 67 -17.74 8.53 1.74
N GLY A 68 -17.19 8.00 0.65
CA GLY A 68 -17.43 8.47 -0.71
C GLY A 68 -16.86 9.85 -1.00
N VAL A 69 -16.04 9.92 -2.04
CA VAL A 69 -15.85 11.19 -2.76
C VAL A 69 -17.26 11.72 -3.09
N ASN A 70 -17.68 12.82 -2.47
CA ASN A 70 -18.79 13.60 -3.00
C ASN A 70 -18.25 14.25 -4.27
N VAL A 71 -18.32 13.50 -5.37
CA VAL A 71 -18.10 14.03 -6.70
C VAL A 71 -19.20 15.06 -6.88
N LYS A 72 -18.90 16.32 -6.54
CA LYS A 72 -19.67 17.42 -7.09
C LYS A 72 -19.46 17.29 -8.58
N ALA A 73 -20.52 16.90 -9.27
CA ALA A 73 -20.56 16.91 -10.72
C ALA A 73 -20.32 18.35 -11.16
N ASP A 74 -19.07 18.74 -11.38
CA ASP A 74 -18.79 19.84 -12.28
C ASP A 74 -19.17 19.35 -13.68
N ASN A 75 -20.05 20.10 -14.33
CA ASN A 75 -20.46 19.86 -15.70
C ASN A 75 -19.23 20.05 -16.60
N GLY A 76 -18.49 18.97 -16.85
CA GLY A 76 -17.25 19.01 -17.61
C GLY A 76 -17.09 17.77 -18.47
N ALA A 77 -17.67 17.83 -19.68
CA ALA A 77 -17.32 17.06 -20.88
C ALA A 77 -16.99 15.58 -20.70
N ALA A 78 -17.90 14.73 -21.17
CA ALA A 78 -17.66 13.31 -21.42
C ALA A 78 -16.31 13.05 -22.10
N VAL A 79 -15.30 12.64 -21.33
CA VAL A 79 -14.18 11.87 -21.87
C VAL A 79 -14.72 10.47 -22.05
N ALA A 80 -15.03 10.12 -23.30
CA ALA A 80 -15.42 8.78 -23.71
C ALA A 80 -14.27 7.79 -23.43
N VAL A 81 -14.22 7.26 -22.20
CA VAL A 81 -13.55 5.99 -21.96
C VAL A 81 -14.48 4.94 -22.54
N GLY A 82 -14.18 4.52 -23.77
CA GLY A 82 -14.95 3.54 -24.52
C GLY A 82 -15.15 2.26 -23.71
N THR A 83 -16.38 2.04 -23.28
CA THR A 83 -16.87 0.76 -22.80
C THR A 83 -16.97 -0.18 -23.99
N ASN A 84 -15.95 -0.99 -24.21
CA ASN A 84 -16.08 -2.23 -24.97
C ASN A 84 -15.40 -3.37 -24.20
N ALA A 85 -16.12 -3.92 -23.23
CA ALA A 85 -15.96 -5.32 -22.84
C ALA A 85 -17.24 -5.82 -22.13
N ARG A 86 -18.06 -6.54 -22.90
CA ARG A 86 -19.11 -7.44 -22.41
C ARG A 86 -18.46 -8.75 -21.97
N ALA A 87 -18.70 -9.19 -20.74
CA ALA A 87 -18.64 -10.61 -20.34
C ALA A 87 -19.44 -10.77 -19.03
N THR A 88 -20.68 -11.24 -19.09
CA THR A 88 -21.07 -12.64 -18.77
C THR A 88 -20.56 -13.13 -17.43
N THR A 89 -21.52 -13.41 -16.55
CA THR A 89 -21.44 -14.21 -15.32
C THR A 89 -20.29 -15.24 -15.37
N THR A 90 -19.28 -15.06 -14.54
CA THR A 90 -18.33 -16.13 -14.19
C THR A 90 -17.91 -15.95 -12.74
N THR A 91 -18.30 -16.93 -11.94
CA THR A 91 -17.77 -17.32 -10.64
C THR A 91 -16.30 -16.91 -10.43
N VAL A 92 -16.03 -16.05 -9.45
CA VAL A 92 -14.66 -15.84 -8.94
C VAL A 92 -14.53 -16.62 -7.63
N MET A 93 -14.02 -17.84 -7.76
CA MET A 93 -13.20 -18.50 -6.74
C MET A 93 -11.81 -18.78 -7.36
N PRO A 94 -10.87 -19.39 -6.61
CA PRO A 94 -9.78 -18.77 -5.88
C PRO A 94 -8.45 -18.78 -6.68
N SER A 95 -7.44 -18.06 -6.16
CA SER A 95 -6.00 -18.35 -6.29
C SER A 95 -5.52 -18.93 -7.63
N GLY A 96 -5.22 -18.07 -8.61
CA GLY A 96 -4.63 -18.45 -9.89
C GLY A 96 -3.60 -17.43 -10.38
N GLU A 97 -2.33 -17.76 -10.15
CA GLU A 97 -1.12 -17.36 -10.88
C GLU A 97 -1.26 -16.27 -11.96
N SER A 98 -0.82 -15.04 -11.64
CA SER A 98 -0.65 -13.98 -12.63
C SER A 98 0.36 -14.42 -13.70
N SER A 99 -0.15 -14.66 -14.92
CA SER A 99 0.59 -15.14 -16.08
C SER A 99 1.59 -14.12 -16.68
N ALA A 100 1.83 -12.98 -16.01
CA ALA A 100 2.88 -12.03 -16.37
C ALA A 100 4.29 -12.48 -15.89
N CYS A 101 4.40 -13.56 -15.11
CA CYS A 101 5.66 -13.98 -14.48
C CYS A 101 6.59 -14.85 -15.35
N LYS A 102 6.30 -15.08 -16.65
CA LYS A 102 7.11 -16.00 -17.47
C LYS A 102 8.43 -15.40 -18.00
N LYS A 103 8.63 -14.07 -17.96
CA LYS A 103 9.87 -13.42 -18.43
C LYS A 103 10.38 -12.29 -17.52
N CYS A 104 10.01 -12.26 -16.25
CA CYS A 104 10.57 -11.27 -15.33
C CYS A 104 12.07 -11.58 -15.07
N PRO A 105 12.99 -10.60 -15.22
CA PRO A 105 14.42 -10.80 -15.01
C PRO A 105 14.77 -11.25 -13.58
N HIS A 106 13.86 -11.04 -12.63
CA HIS A 106 14.00 -11.46 -11.23
C HIS A 106 13.86 -12.98 -11.01
N LEU A 107 13.14 -13.71 -11.89
CA LEU A 107 12.88 -15.15 -11.74
C LEU A 107 14.16 -16.00 -11.89
N LYS A 108 15.12 -15.54 -12.71
CA LYS A 108 16.43 -16.20 -12.88
C LYS A 108 17.28 -16.13 -11.61
N LYS A 109 17.18 -15.03 -10.86
CA LYS A 109 17.90 -14.88 -9.58
C LYS A 109 17.31 -15.80 -8.51
N LEU A 110 15.98 -15.89 -8.41
CA LEU A 110 15.29 -16.78 -7.47
C LEU A 110 15.67 -18.26 -7.66
N LYS A 111 15.67 -18.77 -8.89
CA LYS A 111 16.07 -20.17 -9.16
C LYS A 111 17.54 -20.45 -8.81
N LYS A 112 18.43 -19.46 -8.97
CA LYS A 112 19.84 -19.57 -8.57
C LYS A 112 20.01 -19.58 -7.04
N PHE A 113 19.20 -18.81 -6.31
CA PHE A 113 19.20 -18.85 -4.85
C PHE A 113 18.65 -20.18 -4.31
N GLU A 114 17.58 -20.72 -4.89
CA GLU A 114 16.99 -21.99 -4.46
C GLU A 114 17.93 -23.19 -4.67
N ALA A 115 18.75 -23.17 -5.73
CA ALA A 115 19.77 -24.18 -5.99
C ALA A 115 20.96 -24.14 -5.01
N LEU A 116 21.20 -23.02 -4.32
CA LEU A 116 22.26 -22.88 -3.32
C LEU A 116 21.80 -23.32 -1.91
N LEU A 117 20.50 -23.36 -1.65
CA LEU A 117 19.91 -23.80 -0.38
C LEU A 117 19.68 -25.32 -0.29
N LYS A 118 19.87 -26.05 -1.39
CA LYS A 118 19.68 -27.52 -1.49
C LYS A 118 20.99 -28.32 -1.54
N LYS A 119 22.10 -27.72 -1.12
CA LYS A 119 23.40 -28.38 -0.96
C LYS A 119 23.77 -28.48 0.51
#